data_AF-A0A402CSU3-F1
#
_entry.id   AF-A0A402CSU3-F1
#
_cell.length_a   1.000
_cell.length_b   1.000
_cell.length_c   1.000
_cell.angle_alpha   90.00
_cell.angle_beta   90.00
_cell.angle_gamma   90.00
#
_symmetry.space_group_name_H-M   'P 1'
#
loop_
_entity.id
_entity.type
_entity.pdbx_description
1 polymer ?
#
loop_
_entity_poly.entity_id
_entity_poly.type
_entity_poly.pdbx_seq_one_letter_code
_entity_poly.pdbx_strand_id
1 'polypeptide(L)'
;MTLDASVYCDCYEKGRLRTTPPFSELVVISADGVPEIETGDPEKDAAYDEWKNHARPCDHEDFTLLHHFLGNISRVGRIRSLIGDVAQAAHRNYPMLLERVVYNGVHCGDRIETHELFDLVDEVNDLSVRKLDAYTDEHKEILRSFIHQMSELAAAALAVNKPIVF
;
A
#
# COMPACT_ATOMS: atom_id res chain seq x y z
N MET A 1 -12.62 11.87 -3.79
CA MET A 1 -11.66 10.87 -4.29
C MET A 1 -10.35 11.07 -3.57
N THR A 2 -9.92 10.03 -2.88
CA THR A 2 -8.71 9.96 -2.05
C THR A 2 -7.79 8.91 -2.63
N LEU A 3 -6.50 9.03 -2.35
CA LEU A 3 -5.48 8.03 -2.59
C LEU A 3 -5.04 7.51 -1.24
N ASP A 4 -5.35 6.26 -1.01
CA ASP A 4 -4.99 5.51 0.17
C ASP A 4 -4.07 4.37 -0.27
N ALA A 5 -3.25 3.86 0.63
CA ALA A 5 -2.37 2.73 0.34
C ALA A 5 -2.28 1.83 1.57
N SER A 6 -2.39 0.53 1.35
CA SER A 6 -2.42 -0.46 2.42
C SER A 6 -1.52 -1.65 2.11
N VAL A 7 -0.97 -2.23 3.17
CA VAL A 7 -0.26 -3.51 3.15
C VAL A 7 -0.97 -4.43 4.13
N TYR A 8 -1.31 -5.63 3.68
CA TYR A 8 -1.96 -6.62 4.55
C TYR A 8 -0.92 -7.46 5.30
N CYS A 9 -1.30 -7.96 6.47
CA CYS A 9 -0.46 -8.82 7.31
C CYS A 9 -0.41 -10.25 6.79
N ASP A 10 0.64 -10.98 7.12
CA ASP A 10 0.85 -12.40 6.81
C ASP A 10 0.46 -13.33 7.97
N CYS A 11 -0.47 -12.89 8.84
CA CYS A 11 -0.83 -13.63 10.05
C CYS A 11 -1.53 -14.95 9.75
N TYR A 12 -2.32 -15.05 8.67
CA TYR A 12 -2.94 -16.30 8.27
C TYR A 12 -1.88 -17.32 7.84
N GLU A 13 -0.98 -16.92 6.96
CA GLU A 13 0.07 -17.76 6.39
C GLU A 13 1.07 -18.23 7.45
N LYS A 14 1.32 -17.40 8.47
CA LYS A 14 2.19 -17.74 9.61
C LYS A 14 1.47 -18.43 10.76
N GLY A 15 0.16 -18.71 10.64
CA GLY A 15 -0.62 -19.36 11.70
C GLY A 15 -0.73 -18.55 12.99
N ARG A 16 -0.72 -17.22 12.87
CA ARG A 16 -0.77 -16.25 14.00
C ARG A 16 -2.17 -15.69 14.24
N LEU A 17 -3.19 -16.24 13.58
CA LEU A 17 -4.56 -15.85 13.85
C LEU A 17 -4.99 -16.30 15.25
N ARG A 18 -5.82 -15.48 15.89
CA ARG A 18 -6.42 -15.77 17.19
C ARG A 18 -7.44 -16.89 17.11
N THR A 19 -8.14 -16.97 15.98
CA THR A 19 -9.16 -17.98 15.68
C THR A 19 -8.94 -18.52 14.28
N THR A 20 -9.23 -19.80 14.09
CA THR A 20 -9.11 -20.48 12.80
C THR A 20 -10.32 -20.16 11.93
N PRO A 21 -10.15 -19.88 10.62
CA PRO A 21 -11.29 -19.66 9.74
C PRO A 21 -12.12 -20.94 9.55
N PRO A 22 -13.45 -20.82 9.43
CA PRO A 22 -14.26 -21.91 8.95
C PRO A 22 -13.80 -22.29 7.53
N PHE A 23 -13.84 -23.58 7.21
CA PHE A 23 -13.45 -24.09 5.89
C PHE A 23 -12.02 -23.65 5.49
N SER A 24 -11.05 -23.78 6.40
CA SER A 24 -9.66 -23.35 6.18
C SER A 24 -9.04 -23.94 4.90
N GLU A 25 -9.50 -25.11 4.48
CA GLU A 25 -9.09 -25.77 3.24
C GLU A 25 -9.54 -25.05 1.96
N LEU A 26 -10.51 -24.15 2.07
CA LEU A 26 -11.05 -23.32 0.98
C LEU A 26 -10.53 -21.89 1.02
N VAL A 27 -9.71 -21.53 2.02
CA VAL A 27 -9.17 -20.19 2.18
C VAL A 27 -7.88 -20.05 1.37
N VAL A 28 -7.91 -19.10 0.44
CA VAL A 28 -6.80 -18.73 -0.43
C VAL A 28 -6.35 -17.30 -0.14
N ILE A 29 -5.09 -16.99 -0.42
CA ILE A 29 -4.61 -15.60 -0.37
C ILE A 29 -4.94 -14.95 -1.72
N SER A 30 -5.77 -13.92 -1.70
CA SER A 30 -6.09 -13.15 -2.90
C SER A 30 -4.86 -12.41 -3.42
N ALA A 31 -4.92 -11.94 -4.66
CA ALA A 31 -3.81 -11.20 -5.26
C ALA A 31 -3.53 -9.87 -4.54
N ASP A 32 -4.45 -9.37 -3.72
CA ASP A 32 -4.21 -8.21 -2.85
C ASP A 32 -3.45 -8.58 -1.57
N GLY A 33 -3.31 -9.87 -1.28
CA GLY A 33 -2.64 -10.38 -0.08
C GLY A 33 -3.58 -10.60 1.10
N VAL A 34 -4.89 -10.66 0.90
CA VAL A 34 -5.88 -10.90 1.96
C VAL A 34 -6.35 -12.35 1.92
N PRO A 35 -6.59 -13.01 3.07
CA PRO A 35 -7.25 -14.31 3.08
C PRO A 35 -8.73 -14.17 2.67
N GLU A 36 -9.13 -14.92 1.64
CA GLU A 36 -10.48 -14.98 1.09
C GLU A 36 -10.90 -16.44 0.91
N ILE A 37 -12.20 -16.70 0.90
CA ILE A 37 -12.75 -18.05 0.67
C ILE A 37 -13.14 -18.20 -0.81
N GLU A 38 -12.75 -19.32 -1.43
CA GLU A 38 -13.10 -19.62 -2.82
C GLU A 38 -14.00 -20.86 -2.86
N THR A 39 -15.31 -20.67 -2.77
CA THR A 39 -16.25 -21.80 -2.63
C THR A 39 -17.52 -21.72 -3.48
N GLY A 40 -17.89 -20.56 -4.04
CA GLY A 40 -19.11 -20.39 -4.85
C GLY A 40 -20.41 -20.80 -4.15
N ASP A 41 -20.34 -21.00 -2.83
CA ASP A 41 -21.40 -21.50 -1.96
C ASP A 41 -21.75 -20.37 -0.99
N PRO A 42 -22.93 -19.72 -1.18
CA PRO A 42 -23.29 -18.55 -0.40
C PRO A 42 -23.35 -18.78 1.11
N GLU A 43 -23.63 -20.01 1.57
CA GLU A 43 -23.68 -20.30 3.01
C GLU A 43 -22.28 -20.28 3.62
N LYS A 44 -21.29 -20.78 2.91
CA LYS A 44 -19.89 -20.78 3.34
C LYS A 44 -19.29 -19.39 3.26
N ASP A 45 -19.62 -18.62 2.22
CA ASP A 45 -19.22 -17.21 2.10
C ASP A 45 -19.74 -16.41 3.29
N ALA A 46 -21.03 -16.55 3.63
CA ALA A 46 -21.64 -15.88 4.77
C ALA A 46 -21.00 -16.28 6.12
N ALA A 47 -20.70 -17.56 6.32
CA ALA A 47 -20.04 -18.03 7.53
C ALA A 47 -18.59 -17.52 7.66
N TYR A 48 -17.87 -17.41 6.54
CA TYR A 48 -16.54 -16.82 6.51
C TYR A 48 -16.59 -15.31 6.81
N ASP A 49 -17.53 -14.58 6.22
CA ASP A 49 -17.73 -13.15 6.49
C ASP A 49 -18.13 -12.90 7.95
N GLU A 50 -19.00 -13.73 8.53
CA GLU A 50 -19.35 -13.67 9.95
C GLU A 50 -18.11 -13.86 10.84
N TRP A 51 -17.29 -14.86 10.54
CA TRP A 51 -16.03 -15.08 11.24
C TRP A 51 -15.09 -13.88 11.10
N LYS A 52 -14.89 -13.37 9.88
CA LYS A 52 -14.00 -12.25 9.59
C LYS A 52 -14.40 -10.99 10.36
N ASN A 53 -15.69 -10.68 10.40
CA ASN A 53 -16.21 -9.44 10.98
C ASN A 53 -16.43 -9.52 12.50
N HIS A 54 -16.72 -10.71 13.06
CA HIS A 54 -17.13 -10.82 14.47
C HIS A 54 -16.16 -11.61 15.35
N ALA A 55 -15.37 -12.52 14.80
CA ALA A 55 -14.48 -13.38 15.60
C ALA A 55 -13.15 -12.71 15.99
N ARG A 56 -12.89 -11.49 15.51
CA ARG A 56 -11.60 -10.77 15.65
C ARG A 56 -10.40 -11.70 15.37
N PRO A 57 -10.31 -12.23 14.13
CA PRO A 57 -9.37 -13.30 13.82
C PRO A 57 -7.91 -12.88 13.90
N CYS A 58 -7.62 -11.59 13.76
CA CYS A 58 -6.28 -11.03 13.76
C CYS A 58 -6.17 -9.86 14.76
N ASP A 59 -4.95 -9.57 15.19
CA ASP A 59 -4.62 -8.33 15.90
C ASP A 59 -4.67 -7.09 15.00
N HIS A 60 -4.51 -7.31 13.70
CA HIS A 60 -4.61 -6.28 12.68
C HIS A 60 -6.06 -6.14 12.23
N GLU A 61 -6.60 -4.92 12.32
CA GLU A 61 -7.94 -4.58 11.83
C GLU A 61 -8.04 -4.89 10.34
N ASP A 62 -9.05 -5.68 9.95
CA ASP A 62 -9.25 -6.15 8.58
C ASP A 62 -8.01 -6.76 7.92
N PHE A 63 -7.15 -7.41 8.72
CA PHE A 63 -5.84 -7.93 8.30
C PHE A 63 -4.87 -6.85 7.79
N THR A 64 -5.13 -5.56 8.01
CA THR A 64 -4.30 -4.45 7.55
C THR A 64 -3.10 -4.26 8.47
N LEU A 65 -1.89 -4.53 7.96
CA LEU A 65 -0.66 -4.31 8.71
C LEU A 65 -0.31 -2.82 8.80
N LEU A 66 -0.42 -2.13 7.67
CA LEU A 66 -0.10 -0.71 7.57
C LEU A 66 -1.03 -0.05 6.57
N HIS A 67 -1.49 1.14 6.89
CA HIS A 67 -2.35 1.95 6.05
C HIS A 67 -1.91 3.41 6.12
N HIS A 68 -1.85 4.06 4.97
CA HIS A 68 -1.64 5.50 4.88
C HIS A 68 -2.61 6.15 3.90
N PHE A 69 -3.22 7.24 4.37
CA PHE A 69 -3.81 8.25 3.51
C PHE A 69 -2.70 9.09 2.87
N LEU A 70 -2.51 8.94 1.56
CA LEU A 70 -1.48 9.67 0.79
C LEU A 70 -1.98 11.05 0.36
N GLY A 71 -3.28 11.21 0.16
CA GLY A 71 -3.88 12.52 -0.09
C GLY A 71 -5.20 12.47 -0.85
N ASN A 72 -5.84 13.63 -0.99
CA ASN A 72 -6.92 13.80 -1.96
C ASN A 72 -6.37 14.17 -3.34
N ILE A 73 -7.23 14.20 -4.36
CA ILE A 73 -6.85 14.54 -5.75
C ILE A 73 -5.98 15.81 -5.86
N SER A 74 -6.24 16.85 -5.06
CA SER A 74 -5.46 18.09 -5.07
C SER A 74 -4.07 17.89 -4.46
N ARG A 75 -3.97 17.18 -3.33
CA ARG A 75 -2.69 16.86 -2.69
C ARG A 75 -1.85 15.94 -3.58
N VAL A 76 -2.46 14.92 -4.19
CA VAL A 76 -1.78 14.01 -5.12
C VAL A 76 -1.29 14.75 -6.36
N GLY A 77 -2.12 15.63 -6.93
CA GLY A 77 -1.69 16.49 -8.04
C GLY A 77 -0.50 17.37 -7.67
N ARG A 78 -0.47 17.92 -6.46
CA ARG A 78 0.66 18.71 -5.96
C ARG A 78 1.92 17.84 -5.75
N ILE A 79 1.79 16.66 -5.16
CA ILE A 79 2.89 15.70 -4.99
C ILE A 79 3.48 15.33 -6.35
N ARG A 80 2.63 15.00 -7.33
CA ARG A 80 3.03 14.68 -8.70
C ARG A 80 3.84 15.81 -9.34
N SER A 81 3.35 17.05 -9.27
CA SER A 81 4.08 18.19 -9.81
C SER A 81 5.43 18.38 -9.13
N LEU A 82 5.48 18.28 -7.80
CA LEU A 82 6.73 18.44 -7.05
C LEU A 82 7.76 17.35 -7.38
N ILE A 83 7.34 16.09 -7.48
CA ILE A 83 8.22 14.99 -7.90
C ILE A 83 8.71 15.22 -9.33
N GLY A 84 7.83 15.69 -10.22
CA GLY A 84 8.19 16.05 -11.60
C GLY A 84 9.24 17.16 -11.68
N ASP A 85 9.09 18.22 -10.90
CA ASP A 85 10.05 19.32 -10.84
C ASP A 85 11.43 18.84 -10.31
N VAL A 86 11.43 18.00 -9.28
CA VAL A 86 12.66 17.38 -8.76
C VAL A 86 13.30 16.46 -9.81
N ALA A 87 12.50 15.67 -10.52
CA ALA A 87 12.96 14.77 -11.59
C ALA A 87 13.67 15.55 -12.70
N GLN A 88 13.05 16.63 -13.17
CA GLN A 88 13.61 17.50 -14.19
C GLN A 88 14.91 18.16 -13.74
N ALA A 89 14.92 18.73 -12.52
CA ALA A 89 16.11 19.39 -11.97
C ALA A 89 17.29 18.42 -11.77
N ALA A 90 17.01 17.16 -11.45
CA ALA A 90 18.01 16.13 -11.21
C ALA A 90 18.41 15.32 -12.46
N HIS A 91 17.76 15.57 -13.62
CA HIS A 91 17.85 14.72 -14.81
C HIS A 91 17.62 13.23 -14.49
N ARG A 92 16.60 12.94 -13.68
CA ARG A 92 16.19 11.61 -13.25
C ARG A 92 14.75 11.34 -13.64
N ASN A 93 14.39 10.07 -13.66
CA ASN A 93 13.02 9.61 -13.84
C ASN A 93 12.58 8.84 -12.59
N TYR A 94 11.31 8.99 -12.23
CA TYR A 94 10.66 8.25 -11.14
C TYR A 94 9.39 7.57 -11.67
N PRO A 95 9.50 6.58 -12.57
CA PRO A 95 8.35 5.92 -13.17
C PRO A 95 7.44 5.24 -12.14
N MET A 96 7.97 4.61 -11.09
CA MET A 96 7.14 4.00 -10.05
C MET A 96 6.31 5.06 -9.32
N LEU A 97 6.95 6.13 -8.85
CA LEU A 97 6.23 7.18 -8.14
C LEU A 97 5.25 7.92 -9.05
N LEU A 98 5.67 8.31 -10.26
CA LEU A 98 4.84 9.15 -11.14
C LEU A 98 3.79 8.36 -11.93
N GLU A 99 4.05 7.11 -12.32
CA GLU A 99 3.16 6.36 -13.22
C GLU A 99 2.38 5.25 -12.49
N ARG A 100 2.88 4.75 -11.36
CA ARG A 100 2.21 3.69 -10.57
C ARG A 100 1.53 4.25 -9.31
N VAL A 101 2.15 5.19 -8.60
CA VAL A 101 1.61 5.71 -7.31
C VAL A 101 0.75 6.96 -7.51
N VAL A 102 1.30 8.03 -8.11
CA VAL A 102 0.63 9.33 -8.24
C VAL A 102 0.24 9.67 -9.70
N TYR A 103 -0.26 8.69 -10.46
CA TYR A 103 -0.65 8.91 -11.85
C TYR A 103 -1.92 9.78 -12.01
N ASN A 104 -3.06 9.39 -11.42
CA ASN A 104 -4.30 10.19 -11.52
C ASN A 104 -4.97 10.56 -10.18
N GLY A 105 -4.45 10.07 -9.04
CA GLY A 105 -4.98 10.37 -7.69
C GLY A 105 -6.37 9.83 -7.36
N VAL A 106 -6.86 8.84 -8.12
CA VAL A 106 -8.19 8.22 -8.01
C VAL A 106 -8.15 6.71 -8.30
N HIS A 107 -6.98 6.06 -8.33
CA HIS A 107 -6.91 4.63 -8.60
C HIS A 107 -7.41 3.83 -7.39
N CYS A 108 -8.41 2.98 -7.62
CA CYS A 108 -8.85 1.94 -6.68
C CYS A 108 -8.61 0.58 -7.32
N GLY A 109 -7.99 -0.35 -6.59
CA GLY A 109 -7.73 -1.71 -7.04
C GLY A 109 -6.44 -1.88 -7.84
N ASP A 110 -5.58 -0.86 -7.87
CA ASP A 110 -4.22 -0.98 -8.39
C ASP A 110 -3.29 -1.50 -7.28
N ARG A 111 -2.24 -2.23 -7.70
CA ARG A 111 -1.23 -2.74 -6.77
C ARG A 111 0.17 -2.61 -7.34
N ILE A 112 1.12 -2.48 -6.42
CA ILE A 112 2.55 -2.65 -6.69
C ILE A 112 2.92 -4.04 -6.20
N GLU A 113 3.28 -4.89 -7.17
CA GLU A 113 3.63 -6.28 -6.90
C GLU A 113 4.96 -6.38 -6.14
N THR A 114 5.17 -7.48 -5.43
CA THR A 114 6.37 -7.69 -4.60
C THR A 114 7.68 -7.58 -5.38
N HIS A 115 7.68 -7.97 -6.65
CA HIS A 115 8.86 -7.87 -7.52
C HIS A 115 9.16 -6.43 -7.97
N GLU A 116 8.17 -5.53 -7.95
CA GLU A 116 8.31 -4.11 -8.29
C GLU A 116 8.71 -3.26 -7.05
N LEU A 117 8.66 -3.82 -5.84
CA LEU A 117 8.95 -3.08 -4.60
C LEU A 117 10.38 -2.56 -4.53
N PHE A 118 11.34 -3.27 -5.11
CA PHE A 118 12.74 -2.82 -5.12
C PHE A 118 12.92 -1.54 -5.94
N ASP A 119 12.26 -1.45 -7.10
CA ASP A 119 12.29 -0.25 -7.94
C ASP A 119 11.64 0.94 -7.20
N LEU A 120 10.53 0.69 -6.48
CA LEU A 120 9.91 1.70 -5.63
C LEU A 120 10.83 2.17 -4.51
N VAL A 121 11.50 1.26 -3.81
CA VAL A 121 12.43 1.59 -2.73
C VAL A 121 13.60 2.42 -3.24
N ASP A 122 14.15 2.08 -4.40
CA ASP A 122 15.25 2.82 -5.01
C ASP A 122 14.82 4.26 -5.37
N GLU A 123 13.64 4.44 -5.95
CA GLU A 123 13.10 5.77 -6.25
C GLU A 123 12.84 6.60 -4.99
N VAL A 124 12.24 6.00 -3.95
CA VAL A 124 11.95 6.69 -2.68
C VAL A 124 13.25 7.08 -1.97
N ASN A 125 14.24 6.19 -1.95
CA ASN A 125 15.55 6.47 -1.38
C ASN A 125 16.28 7.59 -2.13
N ASP A 126 16.28 7.54 -3.47
CA ASP A 126 16.91 8.59 -4.28
C ASP A 126 16.23 9.94 -4.04
N LEU A 127 14.91 9.99 -3.95
CA LEU A 127 14.15 11.21 -3.66
C LEU A 127 14.44 11.75 -2.25
N SER A 128 14.59 10.87 -1.25
CA SER A 128 14.83 11.23 0.15
C SER A 128 16.14 12.00 0.40
N VAL A 129 17.17 11.73 -0.41
CA VAL A 129 18.50 12.36 -0.27
C VAL A 129 18.63 13.63 -1.12
N ARG A 130 17.60 14.00 -1.89
CA ARG A 130 17.64 15.21 -2.73
C ARG A 130 17.55 16.47 -1.87
N LYS A 131 18.35 17.46 -2.25
CA LYS A 131 18.27 18.80 -1.66
C LYS A 131 17.03 19.50 -2.20
N LEU A 132 16.13 19.87 -1.29
CA LEU A 132 14.91 20.60 -1.59
C LEU A 132 15.03 22.10 -1.29
N ASP A 133 16.25 22.64 -1.28
CA ASP A 133 16.55 24.01 -0.81
C ASP A 133 15.81 25.10 -1.61
N ALA A 134 15.51 24.82 -2.88
CA ALA A 134 14.76 25.72 -3.77
C ALA A 134 13.24 25.74 -3.52
N TYR A 135 12.72 24.83 -2.69
CA TYR A 135 11.29 24.71 -2.42
C TYR A 135 10.87 25.48 -1.16
N THR A 136 9.60 25.88 -1.11
CA THR A 136 8.99 26.43 0.11
C THR A 136 8.95 25.37 1.20
N ASP A 137 8.90 25.79 2.47
CA ASP A 137 8.86 24.84 3.58
C ASP A 137 7.61 23.96 3.56
N GLU A 138 6.49 24.50 3.07
CA GLU A 138 5.27 23.72 2.84
C GLU A 138 5.48 22.60 1.80
N HIS A 139 6.15 22.89 0.67
CA HIS A 139 6.45 21.89 -0.34
C HIS A 139 7.41 20.82 0.18
N LYS A 140 8.42 21.23 0.96
CA LYS A 140 9.34 20.29 1.61
C LYS A 140 8.60 19.36 2.55
N GLU A 141 7.66 19.88 3.33
CA GLU A 141 6.88 19.08 4.27
C GLU A 141 5.99 18.06 3.57
N ILE A 142 5.30 18.49 2.49
CA ILE A 142 4.47 17.60 1.68
C ILE A 142 5.31 16.45 1.11
N LEU A 143 6.46 16.75 0.52
CA LEU A 143 7.36 15.74 -0.04
C LEU A 143 7.93 14.82 1.05
N ARG A 144 8.39 15.35 2.18
CA ARG A 144 8.93 14.54 3.29
C ARG A 144 7.89 13.61 3.88
N SER A 145 6.68 14.12 4.12
CA SER A 145 5.56 13.29 4.59
C SER A 145 5.26 12.16 3.60
N PHE A 146 5.20 12.46 2.30
CA PHE A 146 4.95 11.45 1.27
C PHE A 146 6.09 10.41 1.18
N ILE A 147 7.35 10.84 1.15
CA ILE A 147 8.53 9.96 1.13
C ILE A 147 8.53 9.05 2.35
N HIS A 148 8.23 9.59 3.53
CA HIS A 148 8.15 8.80 4.76
C HIS A 148 7.07 7.72 4.68
N GLN A 149 5.85 8.08 4.27
CA GLN A 149 4.74 7.14 4.10
C GLN A 149 5.09 6.03 3.08
N MET A 150 5.68 6.38 1.95
CA MET A 150 6.07 5.39 0.93
C MET A 150 7.20 4.47 1.41
N SER A 151 8.16 4.99 2.17
CA SER A 151 9.20 4.17 2.80
C SER A 151 8.62 3.18 3.80
N GLU A 152 7.66 3.60 4.63
CA GLU A 152 6.99 2.71 5.60
C GLU A 152 6.19 1.62 4.87
N LEU A 153 5.43 1.97 3.83
CA LEU A 153 4.68 1.02 3.01
C LEU A 153 5.61 0.00 2.35
N ALA A 154 6.69 0.44 1.71
CA ALA A 154 7.62 -0.44 1.04
C ALA A 154 8.35 -1.36 2.02
N ALA A 155 8.76 -0.84 3.19
CA ALA A 155 9.38 -1.65 4.23
C ALA A 155 8.41 -2.70 4.81
N ALA A 156 7.16 -2.33 5.08
CA ALA A 156 6.13 -3.24 5.54
C ALA A 156 5.86 -4.34 4.50
N ALA A 157 5.64 -3.95 3.24
CA ALA A 157 5.39 -4.84 2.12
C ALA A 157 6.52 -5.87 1.92
N LEU A 158 7.78 -5.42 1.98
CA LEU A 158 8.94 -6.31 1.92
C LEU A 158 9.03 -7.25 3.12
N ALA A 159 8.70 -6.77 4.33
CA ALA A 159 8.78 -7.57 5.55
C ALA A 159 7.79 -8.75 5.58
N VAL A 160 6.60 -8.56 4.99
CA VAL A 160 5.59 -9.62 4.85
C VAL A 160 5.56 -10.29 3.48
N ASN A 161 6.38 -9.81 2.54
CA ASN A 161 6.41 -10.24 1.14
C ASN A 161 5.02 -10.19 0.49
N LYS A 162 4.34 -9.04 0.59
CA LYS A 162 3.00 -8.78 0.04
C LYS A 162 2.98 -7.50 -0.79
N PRO A 163 2.04 -7.35 -1.73
CA PRO A 163 1.92 -6.12 -2.52
C PRO A 163 1.48 -4.92 -1.67
N ILE A 164 1.68 -3.72 -2.23
CA ILE A 164 1.02 -2.50 -1.74
C ILE A 164 -0.25 -2.31 -2.59
N VAL A 165 -1.39 -2.11 -1.95
CA VAL A 165 -2.70 -1.98 -2.59
C VAL A 165 -3.23 -0.54 -2.42
N PHE A 166 -3.79 0.03 -3.48
CA PHE A 166 -4.32 1.41 -3.54
C PHE A 166 -5.84 1.46 -3.72
#